data_AF-A0A223SD81-F1
#
_entry.id   AF-A0A223SD81-F1
#
_cell.length_a   1.000
_cell.length_b   1.000
_cell.length_c   1.000
_cell.angle_alpha   90.00
_cell.angle_beta   90.00
_cell.angle_gamma   90.00
#
_symmetry.space_group_name_H-M   'P 1'
#
loop_
_entity.id
_entity.type
_entity.pdbx_description
1 polymer ?
#
loop_
_entity_poly.entity_id
_entity_poly.type
_entity_poly.pdbx_seq_one_letter_code
_entity_poly.pdbx_strand_id
1 'polypeptide(L)' 'MYQEAKGTCSMKYTIVRPGNFNTEFNYDNDPGFTFEPTPEEFVRDLQCFPRDDEYIPAWLREKIRAAEEGGE' A
#
# COMPACT_ATOMS: atom_id res chain seq x y z
N MET A 1 6.38 2.82 7.90
CA MET A 1 6.67 4.05 8.66
C MET A 1 5.68 5.11 8.23
N TYR A 2 5.02 5.78 9.16
CA TYR A 2 4.03 6.83 8.89
C TYR A 2 4.72 8.21 8.83
N GLN A 3 4.34 9.02 7.85
CA GLN A 3 4.70 10.42 7.76
C GLN A 3 3.42 11.24 7.56
N GLU A 4 3.27 12.32 8.32
CA GLU A 4 2.13 13.23 8.21
C GLU A 4 2.02 13.77 6.77
N ALA A 5 0.79 13.82 6.22
CA ALA A 5 0.47 14.10 4.80
C ALA A 5 0.95 13.07 3.75
N LYS A 6 2.00 12.28 4.02
CA LYS A 6 2.51 11.24 3.11
C LYS A 6 1.96 9.83 3.37
N GLY A 7 1.37 9.61 4.53
CA GLY A 7 0.85 8.32 4.98
C GLY A 7 1.93 7.27 5.22
N THR A 8 1.57 5.99 5.03
CA THR A 8 2.40 4.83 5.36
C THR A 8 3.18 4.30 4.15
N CYS A 9 4.45 3.98 4.36
CA CYS A 9 5.25 3.25 3.37
C CYS A 9 4.99 1.74 3.39
N SER A 10 5.04 1.11 2.22
CA SER A 10 5.11 -0.35 2.12
C SER A 10 6.55 -0.82 2.36
N MET A 11 6.70 -1.95 3.04
CA MET A 11 8.00 -2.57 3.33
C MET A 11 7.93 -4.04 2.98
N LYS A 12 8.86 -4.49 2.13
CA LYS A 12 9.05 -5.91 1.80
C LYS A 12 10.32 -6.41 2.46
N TYR A 13 10.18 -7.40 3.33
CA TYR A 13 11.29 -8.04 4.05
C TYR A 13 11.45 -9.47 3.58
N THR A 14 12.57 -9.78 2.94
CA THR A 14 12.86 -11.09 2.35
C THR A 14 14.04 -11.73 3.08
N ILE A 15 13.87 -12.92 3.64
CA ILE A 15 14.92 -13.65 4.36
C ILE A 15 15.29 -14.91 3.56
N VAL A 16 16.54 -15.01 3.12
CA VAL A 16 17.08 -16.14 2.35
C VAL A 16 18.17 -16.85 3.14
N ARG A 17 18.06 -18.17 3.30
CA ARG A 17 19.10 -18.97 3.98
C ARG A 17 20.36 -19.11 3.11
N PRO A 18 21.58 -19.13 3.70
CA PRO A 18 21.90 -18.93 5.12
C PRO A 18 22.21 -17.45 5.41
N GLY A 19 21.31 -16.76 6.11
CA GLY A 19 21.58 -15.47 6.76
C GLY A 19 21.48 -14.20 5.90
N ASN A 20 21.09 -14.29 4.62
CA ASN A 20 20.88 -13.11 3.79
C ASN A 20 19.48 -12.54 4.06
N PHE A 21 19.37 -11.22 4.21
CA PHE A 21 18.09 -10.53 4.28
C PHE A 21 18.11 -9.31 3.38
N ASN A 22 16.99 -9.03 2.72
CA ASN A 22 16.78 -7.82 1.94
C ASN A 22 15.56 -7.07 2.46
N THR A 23 15.70 -5.75 2.50
CA THR A 23 14.63 -4.85 2.95
C THR A 23 14.41 -3.81 1.88
N GLU A 24 13.20 -3.80 1.31
CA GLU A 24 12.81 -2.83 0.29
C GLU A 24 11.69 -1.97 0.85
N PHE A 25 11.89 -0.65 0.81
CA PHE A 25 10.87 0.34 1.19
C PHE A 25 10.37 1.02 -0.08
N ASN A 26 9.06 1.13 -0.22
CA ASN A 26 8.46 1.67 -1.41
C ASN A 26 7.17 2.44 -1.08
N TYR A 27 7.06 3.63 -1.65
CA TYR A 27 5.91 4.51 -1.49
C TYR A 27 5.00 4.50 -2.73
N ASP A 28 5.58 4.26 -3.91
CA ASP A 28 4.94 4.60 -5.19
C ASP A 28 4.50 3.37 -5.99
N ASN A 29 5.25 2.26 -5.91
CA ASN A 29 4.94 1.06 -6.68
C ASN A 29 4.03 0.10 -5.90
N ASP A 30 3.32 -0.78 -6.61
CA ASP A 30 2.61 -1.88 -5.96
C ASP A 30 3.65 -2.86 -5.36
N PRO A 31 3.59 -3.18 -4.05
CA PRO A 31 4.56 -4.06 -3.41
C PRO A 31 4.43 -5.54 -3.84
N GLY A 32 3.40 -5.88 -4.62
CA GLY A 32 3.08 -7.24 -5.05
C GLY A 32 2.69 -8.08 -3.84
N PHE A 33 1.58 -7.73 -3.20
CA PHE A 33 1.09 -8.41 -2.00
C PHE A 33 0.92 -9.91 -2.26
N THR A 34 1.50 -10.75 -1.40
CA THR A 34 1.35 -12.22 -1.49
C THR A 34 -0.11 -12.65 -1.34
N PHE A 35 -0.87 -11.90 -0.55
CA PHE A 35 -2.32 -12.01 -0.44
C PHE A 35 -2.90 -10.64 -0.80
N GLU A 36 -3.61 -10.57 -1.93
CA GLU A 36 -4.19 -9.31 -2.38
C GLU A 36 -5.26 -8.83 -1.39
N PRO A 37 -5.09 -7.65 -0.77
CA PRO A 37 -6.13 -7.04 0.05
C PRO A 37 -7.35 -6.71 -0.82
N THR A 38 -8.53 -6.68 -0.20
CA THR A 38 -9.72 -6.23 -0.92
C THR A 38 -9.66 -4.73 -1.19
N PRO A 39 -10.34 -4.23 -2.24
CA PRO A 39 -10.44 -2.79 -2.50
C PRO A 39 -10.87 -1.96 -1.27
N GLU A 40 -11.81 -2.47 -0.47
CA GLU A 40 -12.32 -1.85 0.76
C GLU A 40 -11.24 -1.69 1.85
N GLU A 41 -10.30 -2.65 1.93
CA GLU A 41 -9.20 -2.60 2.90
C GLU A 41 -8.24 -1.44 2.58
N PHE A 42 -8.03 -1.13 1.30
CA PHE A 42 -7.25 0.04 0.89
C PHE A 42 -7.92 1.37 1.28
N VAL A 43 -9.24 1.46 1.15
CA VAL A 43 -10.00 2.64 1.59
C VAL A 43 -9.91 2.81 3.11
N ARG A 44 -10.05 1.71 3.85
CA ARG A 44 -9.93 1.72 5.32
C ARG A 44 -8.52 2.10 5.77
N ASP A 45 -7.48 1.62 5.08
CA ASP A 45 -6.09 2.04 5.35
C ASP A 45 -5.92 3.56 5.19
N LEU A 46 -6.46 4.16 4.12
CA LEU A 46 -6.40 5.60 3.90
C LEU A 46 -7.21 6.42 4.91
N GLN A 47 -8.31 5.88 5.44
CA GLN A 47 -9.04 6.52 6.53
C GLN A 47 -8.23 6.54 7.84
N CYS A 48 -7.47 5.48 8.11
CA CYS A 48 -6.58 5.41 9.27
C CYS A 48 -5.30 6.24 9.07
N PHE A 49 -4.77 6.27 7.86
CA PHE A 49 -3.52 6.93 7.48
C PHE A 49 -3.73 7.83 6.26
N PRO A 50 -4.28 9.04 6.47
CA PRO A 50 -4.57 9.95 5.37
C PRO A 50 -3.31 10.33 4.60
N ARG A 51 -3.44 10.34 3.27
CA ARG A 51 -2.42 10.77 2.30
C ARG A 51 -2.98 11.95 1.53
N ASP A 52 -2.14 12.95 1.26
CA ASP A 52 -2.51 13.99 0.29
C ASP A 52 -2.59 13.37 -1.11
N ASP A 53 -3.44 13.92 -1.97
CA ASP A 53 -3.65 13.45 -3.35
C ASP A 53 -2.33 13.27 -4.12
N GLU A 54 -1.35 14.15 -3.92
CA GLU A 54 -0.03 14.09 -4.57
C GLU A 54 0.79 12.85 -4.18
N TYR A 55 0.47 12.21 -3.06
CA TYR A 55 1.14 11.02 -2.52
C TYR A 55 0.29 9.74 -2.66
N ILE A 56 -0.83 9.80 -3.37
CA ILE A 56 -1.61 8.61 -3.71
C ILE A 56 -1.19 8.12 -5.11
N PRO A 57 -0.42 7.02 -5.20
CA PRO A 57 0.03 6.49 -6.49
C PRO A 57 -1.13 5.95 -7.32
N ALA A 58 -0.93 5.88 -8.64
CA ALA A 58 -1.98 5.53 -9.61
C ALA A 58 -2.64 4.17 -9.31
N TRP A 59 -1.84 3.14 -8.99
CA TRP A 59 -2.37 1.80 -8.65
C TRP A 59 -3.29 1.82 -7.43
N LEU A 60 -2.98 2.65 -6.42
CA LEU A 60 -3.80 2.77 -5.21
C LEU A 60 -5.10 3.51 -5.53
N ARG A 61 -5.06 4.54 -6.39
CA ARG A 61 -6.27 5.22 -6.89
C ARG A 61 -7.18 4.25 -7.64
N GLU A 62 -6.63 3.37 -8.47
CA GLU A 62 -7.39 2.35 -9.19
C GLU A 62 -8.07 1.37 -8.22
N LYS A 63 -7.36 0.92 -7.18
CA LYS A 63 -7.95 0.03 -6.14
C LYS A 63 -9.03 0.73 -5.32
N ILE A 64 -8.89 2.01 -4.97
CA ILE A 64 -9.95 2.80 -4.30
C ILE A 64 -11.18 2.89 -5.19
N ARG A 65 -11.00 3.24 -6.47
CA ARG A 65 -12.10 3.35 -7.43
C ARG A 65 -12.81 2.00 -7.59
N ALA A 66 -12.08 0.90 -7.64
CA ALA A 66 -12.65 -0.44 -7.68
C ALA A 66 -13.47 -0.78 -6.41
N ALA A 67 -13.15 -0.18 -5.25
CA ALA A 67 -13.95 -0.33 -4.03
C ALA A 67 -15.29 0.43 -4.14
N GLU A 68 -15.27 1.60 -4.76
CA GLU A 68 -16.48 2.40 -5.00
C GLU A 68 -17.39 1.76 -6.06
N GLU A 69 -16.81 1.11 -7.08
CA GLU A 69 -17.54 0.42 -8.16
C GLU A 69 -18.02 -1.00 -7.76
N GLY A 70 -17.39 -1.65 -6.78
CA GLY A 70 -17.76 -2.99 -6.30
C GLY A 70 -18.84 -3.02 -5.21
N GLY A 71 -19.39 -1.87 -4.83
CA GLY A 71 -20.44 -1.71 -3.83
C GLY A 71 -21.87 -1.76 -4.37
N GLU A 72 -22.16 -2.67 -5.32
CA GLU A 72 -23.52 -3.00 -5.81
C GLU A 72 -24.01 -4.37 -5.31
#